data_AF-A0A843S4K3-F1
#
_entry.id   AF-A0A843S4K3-F1
#
_cell.length_a   1.000
_cell.length_b   1.000
_cell.length_c   1.000
_cell.angle_alpha   90.00
_cell.angle_beta   90.00
_cell.angle_gamma   90.00
#
_symmetry.space_group_name_H-M   'P 1'
#
loop_
_entity.id
_entity.type
_entity.pdbx_description
1 polymer ?
#
loop_
_entity_poly.entity_id
_entity_poly.type
_entity_poly.pdbx_seq_one_letter_code
_entity_poly.pdbx_strand_id
1 'polypeptide(L)'
;MSTRPTEEVSERERAYKDGSDPRVMDIVDVPLVQPKPTTFQSENWLLDPQRYWVRRGALAYAQLATAADAPSSLWINGFKTYHGLNDRVPEEEADKLATSLYLLSLESISFSVFAPGATFGNPKRRVHAVFDYAGSSYALWVTDPVIEREYLAKDDGSYAEGACHITVSLGERDKGFCYKLVAAVIRQS
;
A
#
# COMPACT_ATOMS: atom_id res chain seq x y z
N MET A 1 0.34 -6.15 13.82
CA MET A 1 1.57 -6.94 14.09
C MET A 1 1.23 -8.26 14.76
N SER A 2 1.74 -9.36 14.22
CA SER A 2 1.68 -10.71 14.82
C SER A 2 2.78 -10.88 15.89
N THR A 3 2.62 -11.86 16.78
CA THR A 3 3.69 -12.33 17.69
C THR A 3 4.71 -13.25 16.99
N ARG A 4 4.52 -13.56 15.71
CA ARG A 4 5.44 -14.39 14.90
C ARG A 4 6.76 -13.67 14.63
N PRO A 5 7.86 -14.39 14.30
CA PRO A 5 9.19 -13.78 14.11
C PRO A 5 9.28 -12.70 13.03
N THR A 6 8.51 -12.84 11.94
CA THR A 6 8.45 -11.82 10.88
C THR A 6 7.48 -10.69 11.20
N GLU A 7 6.70 -10.84 12.28
CA GLU A 7 5.65 -9.92 12.73
C GLU A 7 4.50 -9.66 11.72
N GLU A 8 4.60 -10.23 10.52
CA GLU A 8 3.58 -10.30 9.49
C GLU A 8 2.36 -11.10 9.97
N VAL A 9 1.17 -10.56 9.68
CA VAL A 9 -0.10 -11.22 9.95
C VAL A 9 -0.30 -12.35 8.93
N SER A 10 -0.35 -13.59 9.40
CA SER A 10 -0.64 -14.74 8.52
C SER A 10 -2.10 -14.76 8.06
N GLU A 11 -2.36 -15.49 6.96
CA GLU A 11 -3.71 -15.83 6.49
C GLU A 11 -4.58 -16.40 7.63
N ARG A 12 -4.02 -17.30 8.43
CA ARG A 12 -4.73 -17.91 9.56
C ARG A 12 -5.10 -16.90 10.65
N GLU A 13 -4.24 -15.90 10.92
CA GLU A 13 -4.49 -14.89 11.95
C GLU A 13 -5.52 -13.84 11.53
N ARG A 14 -5.63 -13.56 10.22
CA ARG A 14 -6.58 -12.57 9.68
C ARG A 14 -7.93 -13.16 9.28
N ALA A 15 -8.04 -14.48 9.14
CA ALA A 15 -9.27 -15.14 8.74
C ALA A 15 -10.39 -14.93 9.78
N TYR A 16 -11.63 -14.83 9.31
CA TYR A 16 -12.81 -14.87 10.15
C TYR A 16 -12.99 -16.27 10.75
N LYS A 17 -13.91 -16.38 11.73
CA LYS A 17 -14.22 -17.65 12.40
C LYS A 17 -14.62 -18.78 11.44
N ASP A 18 -15.25 -18.44 10.32
CA ASP A 18 -15.66 -19.40 9.28
C ASP A 18 -14.54 -19.77 8.29
N GLY A 19 -13.34 -19.23 8.48
CA GLY A 19 -12.17 -19.46 7.63
C GLY A 19 -12.12 -18.58 6.38
N SER A 20 -13.10 -17.70 6.15
CA SER A 20 -13.04 -16.75 5.03
C SER A 20 -12.13 -15.57 5.35
N ASP A 21 -11.45 -15.06 4.32
CA ASP A 21 -10.55 -13.90 4.43
C ASP A 21 -11.33 -12.57 4.31
N PRO A 22 -10.89 -11.51 5.00
CA PRO A 22 -11.45 -10.18 4.83
C PRO A 22 -11.27 -9.70 3.39
N ARG A 23 -12.29 -9.01 2.86
CA ARG A 23 -12.27 -8.42 1.53
C ARG A 23 -12.01 -6.92 1.61
N VAL A 24 -11.47 -6.36 0.53
CA VAL A 24 -11.40 -4.90 0.37
C VAL A 24 -12.80 -4.33 0.61
N MET A 25 -12.88 -3.24 1.37
CA MET A 25 -14.11 -2.60 1.87
C MET A 25 -14.80 -3.26 3.06
N ASP A 26 -14.37 -4.41 3.56
CA ASP A 26 -14.97 -4.96 4.79
C ASP A 26 -14.65 -4.09 6.00
N ILE A 27 -15.67 -3.82 6.82
CA ILE A 27 -15.51 -3.22 8.15
C ILE A 27 -15.30 -4.38 9.13
N VAL A 28 -14.16 -4.40 9.80
CA VAL A 28 -13.72 -5.50 10.66
C VAL A 28 -13.39 -5.02 12.06
N ASP A 29 -13.85 -5.77 13.07
CA ASP A 29 -13.30 -5.67 14.41
C ASP A 29 -12.05 -6.57 14.48
N VAL A 30 -10.92 -5.96 14.79
CA VAL A 30 -9.64 -6.66 14.98
C VAL A 30 -9.32 -6.68 16.47
N PRO A 31 -9.18 -7.87 17.09
CA PRO A 31 -8.75 -7.97 18.48
C PRO A 31 -7.31 -7.51 18.68
N LEU A 32 -7.10 -6.49 19.51
CA LEU A 32 -5.78 -5.89 19.78
C LEU A 32 -5.42 -6.05 21.25
N VAL A 33 -4.13 -6.30 21.53
CA VAL A 33 -3.58 -6.42 22.89
C VAL A 33 -3.04 -5.09 23.37
N GLN A 34 -2.09 -4.51 22.65
CA GLN A 34 -1.44 -3.26 23.04
C GLN A 34 -0.83 -2.55 21.81
N PRO A 35 -0.60 -1.23 21.88
CA PRO A 35 0.20 -0.52 20.88
C PRO A 35 1.60 -1.14 20.80
N LYS A 36 2.11 -1.31 19.57
CA LYS A 36 3.48 -1.76 19.30
C LYS A 36 4.08 -0.92 18.15
N PRO A 37 4.20 0.40 18.33
CA PRO A 37 4.73 1.27 17.29
C PRO A 37 6.19 0.95 17.00
N THR A 38 6.59 1.08 15.73
CA THR A 38 8.01 1.26 15.34
C THR A 38 8.17 2.67 14.79
N THR A 39 9.41 3.14 14.57
CA THR A 39 9.72 4.57 14.36
C THR A 39 8.71 5.33 13.52
N PHE A 40 8.47 4.92 12.27
CA PHE A 40 7.48 5.55 11.39
C PHE A 40 6.14 4.81 11.30
N GLN A 41 6.06 3.56 11.77
CA GLN A 41 4.80 2.81 11.82
C GLN A 41 4.16 2.96 13.20
N SER A 42 3.78 4.20 13.51
CA SER A 42 3.16 4.56 14.78
C SER A 42 1.79 3.88 14.96
N GLU A 43 1.17 3.47 13.86
CA GLU A 43 -0.15 2.85 13.80
C GLU A 43 -0.13 1.37 14.16
N ASN A 44 1.04 0.77 14.40
CA ASN A 44 1.15 -0.65 14.67
C ASN A 44 0.59 -1.05 16.04
N TRP A 45 -0.27 -2.07 16.03
CA TRP A 45 -0.78 -2.74 17.21
C TRP A 45 -0.44 -4.22 17.20
N LEU A 46 -0.24 -4.80 18.39
CA LEU A 46 -0.12 -6.24 18.55
C LEU A 46 -1.51 -6.89 18.53
N LEU A 47 -1.70 -7.87 17.66
CA LEU A 47 -2.95 -8.65 17.56
C LEU A 47 -3.09 -9.59 18.75
N ASP A 48 -4.34 -9.89 19.15
CA ASP A 48 -4.65 -11.02 20.04
C ASP A 48 -4.84 -12.29 19.19
N PRO A 49 -3.86 -13.21 19.16
CA PRO A 49 -3.92 -14.39 18.29
C PRO A 49 -4.95 -15.43 18.76
N GLN A 50 -5.56 -15.25 19.93
CA GLN A 50 -6.56 -16.17 20.48
C GLN A 50 -7.98 -15.86 20.00
N ARG A 51 -8.19 -14.74 19.30
CA ARG A 51 -9.52 -14.28 18.88
C ARG A 51 -9.57 -14.07 17.38
N TYR A 52 -10.66 -14.53 16.77
CA TYR A 52 -10.94 -14.30 15.36
C TYR A 52 -11.33 -12.85 15.11
N TRP A 53 -11.01 -12.36 13.92
CA TRP A 53 -11.55 -11.10 13.42
C TRP A 53 -13.05 -11.25 13.19
N VAL A 54 -13.80 -10.15 13.32
CA VAL A 54 -15.26 -10.16 13.17
C VAL A 54 -15.66 -9.16 12.10
N ARG A 55 -16.24 -9.65 11.00
CA ARG A 55 -16.86 -8.81 9.98
C ARG A 55 -18.09 -8.11 10.57
N ARG A 56 -18.14 -6.78 10.51
CA ARG A 56 -19.25 -5.95 10.98
C ARG A 56 -20.10 -5.39 9.84
N GLY A 57 -19.53 -5.34 8.64
CA GLY A 57 -20.24 -4.86 7.45
C GLY A 57 -19.28 -4.65 6.31
N ALA A 58 -19.70 -3.81 5.37
CA ALA A 58 -18.86 -3.33 4.29
C ALA A 58 -19.13 -1.84 4.09
N LEU A 59 -18.07 -1.10 3.79
CA LEU A 59 -18.15 0.29 3.39
C LEU A 59 -18.63 0.37 1.92
N ALA A 60 -19.50 1.32 1.60
CA ALA A 60 -19.84 1.59 0.20
C ALA A 60 -18.73 2.43 -0.45
N TYR A 61 -18.50 2.25 -1.75
CA TYR A 61 -17.47 3.02 -2.48
C TYR A 61 -17.64 4.54 -2.31
N ALA A 62 -18.89 5.03 -2.35
CA ALA A 62 -19.19 6.45 -2.17
C ALA A 62 -18.78 7.01 -0.79
N GLN A 63 -18.55 6.16 0.21
CA GLN A 63 -18.11 6.56 1.54
C GLN A 63 -16.57 6.64 1.66
N LEU A 64 -15.81 6.10 0.70
CA LEU A 64 -14.33 6.16 0.73
C LEU A 64 -13.80 7.58 0.72
N ALA A 65 -14.45 8.47 -0.02
CA ALA A 65 -14.05 9.87 -0.08
C ALA A 65 -14.06 10.54 1.31
N THR A 66 -14.91 10.06 2.23
CA THR A 66 -14.96 10.58 3.61
C THR A 66 -13.93 9.94 4.55
N ALA A 67 -13.37 8.79 4.15
CA ALA A 67 -12.31 8.09 4.88
C ALA A 67 -10.91 8.41 4.32
N ALA A 68 -10.82 9.07 3.16
CA ALA A 68 -9.56 9.42 2.53
C ALA A 68 -8.82 10.48 3.35
N ASP A 69 -7.52 10.27 3.49
CA ASP A 69 -6.58 11.25 3.99
C ASP A 69 -6.34 12.34 2.94
N ALA A 70 -5.94 13.52 3.42
CA ALA A 70 -5.59 14.65 2.58
C ALA A 70 -4.22 15.26 2.96
N PRO A 71 -3.13 14.47 3.00
CA PRO A 71 -1.81 15.02 3.27
C PRO A 71 -1.39 15.97 2.14
N SER A 72 -0.57 16.98 2.44
CA SER A 72 -0.03 17.88 1.41
C SER A 72 1.03 17.21 0.51
N SER A 73 1.57 16.08 0.94
CA SER A 73 2.49 15.22 0.18
C SER A 73 2.52 13.82 0.76
N LEU A 74 2.97 12.83 -0.01
CA LEU A 74 3.21 11.47 0.49
C LEU A 74 4.53 11.43 1.27
N TRP A 75 4.51 11.98 2.48
CA TRP A 75 5.67 12.23 3.33
C TRP A 75 6.69 13.15 2.64
N ILE A 76 7.94 12.72 2.54
CA ILE A 76 9.05 13.52 2.03
C ILE A 76 9.27 13.24 0.54
N ASN A 77 9.23 14.29 -0.27
CA ASN A 77 9.51 14.24 -1.71
C ASN A 77 10.99 14.60 -1.99
N GLY A 78 11.42 14.42 -3.24
CA GLY A 78 12.77 14.79 -3.72
C GLY A 78 13.75 13.63 -3.83
N PHE A 79 13.40 12.44 -3.32
CA PHE A 79 14.21 11.24 -3.43
C PHE A 79 13.53 10.23 -4.36
N LYS A 80 14.31 9.62 -5.25
CA LYS A 80 13.77 8.67 -6.23
C LYS A 80 14.72 7.53 -6.57
N THR A 81 14.19 6.37 -6.93
CA THR A 81 14.93 5.29 -7.60
C THR A 81 15.13 5.62 -9.10
N TYR A 82 15.82 4.74 -9.83
CA TYR A 82 16.09 4.93 -11.25
C TYR A 82 14.79 4.94 -12.10
N HIS A 83 13.84 4.07 -11.76
CA HIS A 83 12.57 3.95 -12.48
C HIS A 83 11.41 4.68 -11.79
N GLY A 84 11.60 5.15 -10.56
CA GLY A 84 10.60 5.82 -9.74
C GLY A 84 10.70 7.33 -9.68
N LEU A 85 9.70 7.91 -9.04
CA LEU A 85 9.58 9.34 -8.81
C LEU A 85 8.92 9.57 -7.46
N ASN A 86 9.60 10.32 -6.59
CA ASN A 86 9.20 10.56 -5.21
C ASN A 86 8.86 9.25 -4.45
N ASP A 87 9.55 8.15 -4.78
CA ASP A 87 9.20 6.78 -4.38
C ASP A 87 9.96 6.24 -3.17
N ARG A 88 10.79 7.08 -2.55
CA ARG A 88 11.54 6.68 -1.35
C ARG A 88 11.81 7.86 -0.43
N VAL A 89 12.16 7.54 0.81
CA VAL A 89 12.56 8.48 1.87
C VAL A 89 13.82 7.93 2.54
N PRO A 90 14.87 8.73 2.79
CA PRO A 90 16.03 8.28 3.56
C PRO A 90 15.62 7.77 4.95
N GLU A 91 16.25 6.72 5.46
CA GLU A 91 15.83 6.11 6.73
C GLU A 91 15.88 7.07 7.92
N GLU A 92 16.89 7.96 7.97
CA GLU A 92 17.04 8.96 9.03
C GLU A 92 15.91 10.00 9.04
N GLU A 93 15.33 10.26 7.86
CA GLU A 93 14.19 11.14 7.72
C GLU A 93 12.87 10.41 7.97
N ALA A 94 12.79 9.13 7.60
CA ALA A 94 11.63 8.30 7.88
C ALA A 94 11.36 8.22 9.38
N ASP A 95 12.38 8.15 10.23
CA ASP A 95 12.24 8.08 11.70
C ASP A 95 11.56 9.28 12.34
N LYS A 96 11.40 10.38 11.61
CA LYS A 96 10.74 11.61 12.06
C LYS A 96 9.27 11.66 11.64
N LEU A 97 8.81 10.69 10.84
CA LEU A 97 7.45 10.66 10.32
C LEU A 97 6.49 10.10 11.37
N ALA A 98 5.32 10.74 11.47
CA ALA A 98 4.28 10.33 12.41
C ALA A 98 3.39 9.21 11.85
N THR A 99 3.40 8.97 10.54
CA THR A 99 2.52 8.01 9.87
C THR A 99 3.26 7.22 8.81
N SER A 100 2.74 6.05 8.49
CA SER A 100 3.28 5.15 7.47
C SER A 100 2.24 4.69 6.44
N LEU A 101 0.99 5.14 6.58
CA LEU A 101 -0.12 4.72 5.73
C LEU A 101 -1.00 5.91 5.39
N TYR A 102 -1.44 5.98 4.13
CA TYR A 102 -2.49 6.90 3.69
C TYR A 102 -3.49 6.18 2.77
N LEU A 103 -4.77 6.56 2.89
CA LEU A 103 -5.79 6.29 1.87
C LEU A 103 -6.01 7.58 1.08
N LEU A 104 -5.75 7.58 -0.23
CA LEU A 104 -5.90 8.75 -1.09
C LEU A 104 -7.07 8.58 -2.04
N SER A 105 -7.71 9.70 -2.39
CA SER A 105 -8.60 9.80 -3.56
C SER A 105 -7.84 10.43 -4.71
N LEU A 106 -7.85 9.79 -5.88
CA LEU A 106 -7.22 10.28 -7.11
C LEU A 106 -8.27 10.49 -8.20
N GLU A 107 -8.09 11.53 -9.00
CA GLU A 107 -8.92 11.76 -10.20
C GLU A 107 -8.52 10.85 -11.36
N SER A 108 -7.25 10.43 -11.41
CA SER A 108 -6.72 9.51 -12.41
C SER A 108 -5.44 8.85 -11.92
N ILE A 109 -5.15 7.68 -12.47
CA ILE A 109 -3.91 6.93 -12.26
C ILE A 109 -3.55 6.22 -13.56
N SER A 110 -2.27 5.95 -13.80
CA SER A 110 -1.83 5.10 -14.90
C SER A 110 -0.95 3.99 -14.40
N PHE A 111 -1.13 2.79 -14.94
CA PHE A 111 -0.29 1.64 -14.62
C PHE A 111 0.68 1.37 -15.75
N SER A 112 1.97 1.40 -15.45
CA SER A 112 3.05 1.08 -16.38
C SER A 112 3.58 -0.32 -16.10
N VAL A 113 3.63 -1.16 -17.13
CA VAL A 113 4.15 -2.53 -17.07
C VAL A 113 5.43 -2.62 -17.90
N PHE A 114 6.52 -3.01 -17.25
CA PHE A 114 7.82 -3.13 -17.91
C PHE A 114 8.77 -4.04 -17.10
N ALA A 115 9.86 -4.47 -17.73
CA ALA A 115 10.94 -5.23 -17.09
C ALA A 115 12.12 -4.30 -16.69
N PRO A 116 12.13 -3.74 -15.46
CA PRO A 116 13.13 -2.75 -15.03
C PRO A 116 14.58 -3.24 -15.09
N GLY A 117 14.79 -4.56 -15.02
CA GLY A 117 16.10 -5.20 -15.00
C GLY A 117 16.50 -5.87 -16.32
N ALA A 118 15.73 -5.73 -17.40
CA ALA A 118 15.98 -6.46 -18.64
C ALA A 118 17.38 -6.21 -19.21
N THR A 119 17.85 -4.96 -19.16
CA THR A 119 19.20 -4.56 -19.57
C THR A 119 20.32 -5.13 -18.70
N PHE A 120 19.99 -5.62 -17.51
CA PHE A 120 20.90 -6.26 -16.55
C PHE A 120 20.68 -7.78 -16.45
N GLY A 121 19.99 -8.38 -17.43
CA GLY A 121 19.75 -9.83 -17.47
C GLY A 121 18.65 -10.33 -16.52
N ASN A 122 17.85 -9.42 -15.93
CA ASN A 122 16.71 -9.77 -15.10
C ASN A 122 15.39 -9.31 -15.76
N PRO A 123 14.75 -10.16 -16.58
CA PRO A 123 13.55 -9.79 -17.33
C PRO A 123 12.27 -9.80 -16.48
N LYS A 124 12.37 -9.81 -15.13
CA LYS A 124 11.20 -9.80 -14.25
C LYS A 124 10.40 -8.51 -14.47
N ARG A 125 9.20 -8.66 -15.04
CA ARG A 125 8.21 -7.59 -15.21
C ARG A 125 7.65 -7.15 -13.87
N ARG A 126 7.33 -5.86 -13.76
CA ARG A 126 6.69 -5.25 -12.59
C ARG A 126 5.68 -4.19 -13.03
N VAL A 127 4.82 -3.80 -12.09
CA VAL A 127 3.77 -2.79 -12.30
C VAL A 127 4.09 -1.54 -11.48
N HIS A 128 3.98 -0.39 -12.12
CA HIS A 128 4.22 0.92 -11.54
C HIS A 128 2.96 1.77 -11.64
N ALA A 129 2.53 2.34 -10.52
CA ALA A 129 1.46 3.32 -10.49
C ALA A 129 2.06 4.72 -10.70
N VAL A 130 1.57 5.43 -11.71
CA VAL A 130 1.97 6.79 -12.07
C VAL A 130 0.76 7.71 -11.90
N PHE A 131 0.90 8.73 -11.07
CA PHE A 131 -0.19 9.66 -10.77
C PHE A 131 0.33 11.01 -10.26
N ASP A 132 -0.52 12.02 -10.31
CA ASP A 132 -0.30 13.31 -9.69
C ASP A 132 -1.14 13.43 -8.41
N TYR A 133 -0.55 13.98 -7.36
CA TYR A 133 -1.23 14.23 -6.10
C TYR A 133 -0.66 15.48 -5.43
N ALA A 134 -1.53 16.39 -4.99
CA ALA A 134 -1.17 17.64 -4.31
C ALA A 134 -0.04 18.45 -5.04
N GLY A 135 -0.09 18.48 -6.37
CA GLY A 135 0.88 19.20 -7.20
C GLY A 135 2.24 18.52 -7.38
N SER A 136 2.39 17.27 -6.93
CA SER A 136 3.58 16.44 -7.13
C SER A 136 3.26 15.18 -7.92
N SER A 137 4.15 14.80 -8.84
CA SER A 137 4.05 13.54 -9.57
C SER A 137 4.73 12.40 -8.81
N TYR A 138 4.14 11.22 -8.91
CA TYR A 138 4.61 9.99 -8.26
C TYR A 138 4.69 8.85 -9.27
N ALA A 139 5.70 8.00 -9.11
CA ALA A 139 5.82 6.73 -9.82
C ALA A 139 6.27 5.68 -8.81
N LEU A 140 5.32 4.87 -8.33
CA LEU A 140 5.46 3.99 -7.17
C LEU A 140 5.24 2.53 -7.56
N TRP A 141 5.97 1.59 -6.94
CA TRP A 141 5.72 0.16 -7.11
C TRP A 141 4.35 -0.22 -6.56
N VAL A 142 3.63 -1.04 -7.33
CA VAL A 142 2.38 -1.65 -6.92
C VAL A 142 2.68 -2.98 -6.25
N THR A 143 2.12 -3.20 -5.07
CA THR A 143 2.18 -4.48 -4.33
C THR A 143 0.78 -5.06 -4.07
N ASP A 144 -0.26 -4.45 -4.63
CA ASP A 144 -1.60 -5.02 -4.66
C ASP A 144 -1.60 -6.27 -5.56
N PRO A 145 -1.87 -7.47 -5.01
CA PRO A 145 -1.76 -8.72 -5.77
C PRO A 145 -2.82 -8.88 -6.86
N VAL A 146 -3.97 -8.20 -6.74
CA VAL A 146 -5.03 -8.23 -7.76
C VAL A 146 -4.60 -7.39 -8.94
N ILE A 147 -4.14 -6.17 -8.67
CA ILE A 147 -3.66 -5.22 -9.69
C ILE A 147 -2.40 -5.75 -10.36
N GLU A 148 -1.41 -6.23 -9.59
CA GLU A 148 -0.20 -6.83 -10.16
C GLU A 148 -0.56 -7.96 -11.12
N ARG A 149 -1.43 -8.90 -10.71
CA ARG A 149 -1.83 -10.02 -11.58
C ARG A 149 -2.54 -9.55 -12.84
N GLU A 150 -3.46 -8.59 -12.72
CA GLU A 150 -4.22 -8.06 -13.85
C GLU A 150 -3.30 -7.40 -14.88
N TYR A 151 -2.38 -6.54 -14.44
CA TYR A 151 -1.52 -5.79 -15.34
C TYR A 151 -0.35 -6.60 -15.88
N LEU A 152 0.21 -7.52 -15.10
CA LEU A 152 1.24 -8.44 -15.59
C LEU A 152 0.72 -9.41 -16.66
N ALA A 153 -0.61 -9.59 -16.77
CA ALA A 153 -1.22 -10.36 -17.85
C ALA A 153 -1.33 -9.56 -19.17
N LYS A 154 -1.13 -8.24 -19.15
CA LYS A 154 -1.10 -7.38 -20.34
C LYS A 154 0.32 -7.29 -20.91
N ASP A 155 0.47 -6.72 -22.10
CA ASP A 155 1.77 -6.41 -22.69
C ASP A 155 2.51 -5.30 -21.93
N ASP A 156 3.79 -5.07 -22.26
CA ASP A 156 4.50 -3.91 -21.74
C ASP A 156 3.90 -2.62 -22.31
N GLY A 157 3.65 -1.64 -21.45
CA GLY A 157 2.96 -0.43 -21.84
C GLY A 157 2.40 0.36 -20.66
N SER A 158 1.74 1.48 -21.00
CA SER A 158 1.05 2.34 -20.04
C SER A 158 -0.46 2.24 -20.24
N TYR A 159 -1.18 2.11 -19.15
CA TYR A 159 -2.63 1.91 -19.12
C TYR A 159 -3.27 2.95 -18.20
N ALA A 160 -3.94 3.93 -18.79
CA ALA A 160 -4.66 4.95 -18.04
C ALA A 160 -5.93 4.38 -17.40
N GLU A 161 -6.19 4.80 -16.16
CA GLU A 161 -7.43 4.58 -15.43
C GLU A 161 -7.99 5.89 -14.91
N GLY A 162 -9.31 5.90 -14.73
CA GLY A 162 -10.02 7.04 -14.16
C GLY A 162 -9.86 7.15 -12.65
N ALA A 163 -10.84 7.82 -12.04
CA ALA A 163 -10.82 8.08 -10.60
C ALA A 163 -10.84 6.77 -9.79
N CYS A 164 -10.02 6.73 -8.76
CA CYS A 164 -9.88 5.59 -7.86
C CYS A 164 -9.45 6.05 -6.47
N HIS A 165 -9.51 5.13 -5.51
CA HIS A 165 -8.82 5.30 -4.23
C HIS A 165 -7.61 4.39 -4.19
N ILE A 166 -6.53 4.85 -3.57
CA ILE A 166 -5.33 4.03 -3.37
C ILE A 166 -4.90 4.05 -1.91
N THR A 167 -4.43 2.92 -1.41
CA THR A 167 -3.68 2.88 -0.17
C THR A 167 -2.20 2.98 -0.50
N VAL A 168 -1.53 3.99 0.03
CA VAL A 168 -0.09 4.17 -0.07
C VAL A 168 0.54 3.87 1.28
N SER A 169 1.56 3.01 1.29
CA SER A 169 2.31 2.64 2.49
C SER A 169 3.78 2.99 2.36
N LEU A 170 4.42 3.30 3.49
CA LEU A 170 5.87 3.38 3.62
C LEU A 170 6.40 2.01 4.08
N GLY A 171 7.10 1.32 3.19
CA GLY A 171 7.67 0.00 3.43
C GLY A 171 8.85 0.01 4.41
N GLU A 172 9.28 -1.17 4.81
CA GLU A 172 10.44 -1.35 5.69
C GLU A 172 11.74 -0.81 5.06
N ARG A 173 12.74 -0.62 5.92
CA ARG A 173 14.06 -0.13 5.53
C ARG A 173 14.75 -1.14 4.61
N ASP A 174 15.16 -0.67 3.43
CA ASP A 174 16.05 -1.41 2.53
C ASP A 174 17.07 -0.45 1.91
N LYS A 175 18.35 -0.81 2.02
CA LYS A 175 19.49 -0.06 1.44
C LYS A 175 19.53 1.43 1.81
N GLY A 176 19.20 1.76 3.06
CA GLY A 176 19.23 3.13 3.59
C GLY A 176 17.99 3.98 3.26
N PHE A 177 16.94 3.36 2.71
CA PHE A 177 15.69 4.04 2.36
C PHE A 177 14.47 3.26 2.83
N CYS A 178 13.36 3.96 3.04
CA CYS A 178 12.02 3.39 3.10
C CYS A 178 11.30 3.72 1.79
N TYR A 179 10.59 2.77 1.19
CA TYR A 179 9.98 2.91 -0.13
C TYR A 179 8.48 3.18 -0.02
N LYS A 180 7.97 4.10 -0.84
CA LYS A 180 6.54 4.36 -0.94
C LYS A 180 5.96 3.37 -1.95
N LEU A 181 4.90 2.68 -1.55
CA LEU A 181 4.29 1.60 -2.31
C LEU A 181 2.79 1.84 -2.43
N VAL A 182 2.21 1.51 -3.59
CA VAL A 182 0.75 1.39 -3.73
C VAL A 182 0.36 -0.02 -3.29
N ALA A 183 -0.17 -0.12 -2.08
CA ALA A 183 -0.49 -1.37 -1.42
C ALA A 183 -1.90 -1.90 -1.76
N ALA A 184 -2.82 -1.00 -2.13
CA ALA A 184 -4.15 -1.36 -2.60
C ALA A 184 -4.67 -0.34 -3.62
N VAL A 185 -5.45 -0.78 -4.60
CA VAL A 185 -6.20 0.08 -5.52
C VAL A 185 -7.68 -0.31 -5.46
N ILE A 186 -8.53 0.67 -5.20
CA ILE A 186 -9.98 0.50 -5.08
C ILE A 186 -10.65 1.31 -6.19
N ARG A 187 -11.24 0.59 -7.14
CA ARG A 187 -11.96 1.15 -8.29
C ARG A 187 -13.45 1.18 -8.03
N GLN A 188 -14.16 2.12 -8.65
CA GLN A 188 -15.61 2.06 -8.72
C GLN A 188 -16.01 0.90 -9.65
N SER A 189 -16.88 0.02 -9.18
CA SER A 189 -17.45 -1.09 -9.97
C SER A 189 -18.78 -0.70 -10.61
#